data_AF-Q6ZLA1-F1
#
_entry.id   AF-Q6ZLA1-F1
#
_cell.length_a   1.000
_cell.length_b   1.000
_cell.length_c   1.000
_cell.angle_alpha   90.00
_cell.angle_beta   90.00
_cell.angle_gamma   90.00
#
_symmetry.space_group_name_H-M   'P 1'
#
loop_
_entity.id
_entity.type
_entity.pdbx_description
1 polymer ?
#
loop_
_entity_poly.entity_id
_entity_poly.type
_entity_poly.pdbx_seq_one_letter_code
_entity_poly.pdbx_strand_id
1 'polypeptide(L)'
;MVKLSTVAVVAWVLASAALWAGLHWRFRRPALHKAEEALVCICEERARMLQDQFAVSVNHVHALAILVVTFHYDKHPPALDQDTFAVYVARTSFERPLLSGVAYAQRVVHADRESFERQQGWIIKTMKHEPSPAQDEYAPVIYSQPPRRPSPTSRKRRGES
;
A
#
# COMPACT_ATOMS: atom_id res chain seq x y z
N MET A 1 -74.44 17.83 -12.95
CA MET A 1 -73.76 16.67 -13.59
C MET A 1 -72.24 16.87 -13.73
N VAL A 2 -71.76 18.00 -14.27
CA VAL A 2 -70.31 18.25 -14.52
C VAL A 2 -69.43 18.13 -13.26
N LYS A 3 -69.83 18.73 -12.12
CA LYS A 3 -69.05 18.67 -10.87
C LYS A 3 -68.83 17.24 -10.34
N LEU A 4 -69.80 16.33 -10.55
CA LEU A 4 -69.69 14.94 -10.10
C LEU A 4 -68.66 14.17 -10.94
N SER A 5 -68.64 14.43 -12.26
CA SER A 5 -67.66 13.84 -13.19
C SER A 5 -66.23 14.33 -12.91
N THR A 6 -66.04 15.62 -12.64
CA THR A 6 -64.71 16.15 -12.31
C THR A 6 -64.16 15.56 -11.00
N VAL A 7 -65.01 15.39 -9.98
CA VAL A 7 -64.60 14.77 -8.71
C VAL A 7 -64.21 13.31 -8.93
N ALA A 8 -64.96 12.55 -9.74
CA ALA A 8 -64.64 11.16 -10.06
C ALA A 8 -63.29 11.03 -10.79
N VAL A 9 -63.01 11.92 -11.76
CA VAL A 9 -61.72 11.92 -12.49
C VAL A 9 -60.57 12.26 -11.56
N VAL A 10 -60.72 13.29 -10.71
CA VAL A 10 -59.68 13.66 -9.74
C VAL A 10 -59.42 12.51 -8.77
N ALA A 11 -60.46 11.85 -8.26
CA ALA A 11 -60.32 10.69 -7.38
C ALA A 11 -59.59 9.52 -8.06
N TRP A 12 -59.91 9.22 -9.33
CA TRP A 12 -59.22 8.18 -10.10
C TRP A 12 -57.75 8.51 -10.34
N VAL A 13 -57.43 9.76 -10.69
CA VAL A 13 -56.04 10.22 -10.87
C VAL A 13 -55.27 10.10 -9.56
N LEU A 14 -55.83 10.53 -8.43
CA LEU A 14 -55.20 10.40 -7.11
C LEU A 14 -54.98 8.94 -6.71
N ALA A 15 -55.96 8.06 -6.95
CA ALA A 15 -55.84 6.64 -6.67
C ALA A 15 -54.73 5.99 -7.52
N SER A 16 -54.66 6.34 -8.81
CA SER A 16 -53.60 5.86 -9.71
C SER A 16 -52.22 6.37 -9.28
N ALA A 17 -52.07 7.65 -8.94
CA ALA A 17 -50.82 8.22 -8.45
C ALA A 17 -50.35 7.57 -7.13
N ALA A 18 -51.27 7.31 -6.20
CA ALA A 18 -50.97 6.60 -4.95
C ALA A 18 -50.52 5.15 -5.22
N LEU A 19 -51.18 4.45 -6.14
CA LEU A 19 -50.80 3.10 -6.56
C LEU A 19 -49.40 3.09 -7.19
N TRP A 20 -49.12 4.02 -8.10
CA TRP A 20 -47.81 4.18 -8.75
C TRP A 20 -46.71 4.50 -7.74
N ALA A 21 -46.93 5.44 -6.81
CA ALA A 21 -45.99 5.78 -5.75
C ALA A 21 -45.73 4.58 -4.82
N GLY A 22 -46.78 3.83 -4.47
CA GLY A 22 -46.69 2.61 -3.67
C GLY A 22 -45.87 1.51 -4.36
N LEU A 23 -46.11 1.28 -5.66
CA LEU A 23 -45.30 0.36 -6.46
C LEU A 23 -43.85 0.83 -6.54
N HIS A 24 -43.62 2.10 -6.87
CA HIS A 24 -42.27 2.66 -7.00
C HIS A 24 -41.49 2.52 -5.69
N TRP A 25 -42.11 2.83 -4.55
CA TRP A 25 -41.50 2.66 -3.24
C TRP A 25 -41.21 1.19 -2.93
N ARG A 26 -42.15 0.28 -3.23
CA ARG A 26 -41.97 -1.17 -3.08
C ARG A 26 -40.84 -1.72 -3.95
N PHE A 27 -40.63 -1.20 -5.15
CA PHE A 27 -39.52 -1.60 -6.03
C PHE A 27 -38.19 -0.96 -5.63
N ARG A 28 -38.21 0.30 -5.15
CA ARG A 28 -37.01 1.04 -4.78
C ARG A 28 -36.37 0.51 -3.49
N ARG A 29 -37.16 0.08 -2.51
CA ARG A 29 -36.67 -0.53 -1.25
C ARG A 29 -35.72 -1.72 -1.46
N PRO A 30 -36.11 -2.80 -2.18
CA PRO A 30 -35.22 -3.94 -2.40
C PRO A 30 -34.06 -3.59 -3.33
N ALA A 31 -34.22 -2.63 -4.25
CA ALA A 31 -33.12 -2.17 -5.10
C ALA A 31 -32.02 -1.45 -4.29
N LEU A 32 -32.41 -0.61 -3.33
CA LEU A 32 -31.46 0.06 -2.44
C LEU A 32 -30.77 -0.93 -1.48
N HIS A 33 -31.52 -1.86 -0.88
CA HIS A 33 -30.90 -2.88 -0.02
C HIS A 33 -29.90 -3.76 -0.78
N LYS A 34 -30.22 -4.19 -2.01
CA LYS A 34 -29.26 -4.93 -2.85
C LYS A 34 -28.01 -4.11 -3.19
N ALA A 35 -28.15 -2.79 -3.37
CA ALA A 35 -27.02 -1.90 -3.61
C ALA A 35 -26.14 -1.74 -2.36
N GLU A 36 -26.74 -1.65 -1.18
CA GLU A 36 -26.03 -1.64 0.12
C GLU A 36 -25.27 -2.96 0.34
N GLU A 37 -25.94 -4.10 0.18
CA GLU A 37 -25.32 -5.44 0.29
C GLU A 37 -24.15 -5.61 -0.69
N ALA A 38 -24.34 -5.18 -1.95
CA ALA A 38 -23.27 -5.22 -2.95
C ALA A 38 -22.08 -4.32 -2.57
N LEU A 39 -22.33 -3.13 -2.01
CA LEU A 39 -21.28 -2.22 -1.58
C LEU A 39 -20.48 -2.80 -0.40
N VAL A 40 -21.17 -3.37 0.59
CA VAL A 40 -20.53 -4.04 1.74
C VAL A 40 -19.66 -5.20 1.24
N CYS A 41 -20.18 -6.05 0.34
CA CYS A 41 -19.43 -7.16 -0.24
C CYS A 41 -18.16 -6.69 -0.97
N ILE A 42 -18.25 -5.63 -1.78
CA ILE A 42 -17.08 -5.06 -2.49
C ILE A 42 -16.05 -4.49 -1.50
N CYS A 43 -16.51 -3.78 -0.47
CA CYS A 43 -15.63 -3.20 0.55
C CYS A 43 -14.90 -4.28 1.34
N GLU A 44 -15.61 -5.31 1.79
CA GLU A 44 -15.01 -6.45 2.48
C GLU A 44 -14.01 -7.18 1.59
N GLU A 45 -14.34 -7.39 0.32
CA GLU A 45 -13.45 -8.08 -0.61
C GLU A 45 -12.16 -7.27 -0.87
N ARG A 46 -12.26 -5.95 -1.01
CA ARG A 46 -11.09 -5.07 -1.11
C ARG A 46 -10.25 -5.08 0.16
N ALA A 47 -10.88 -5.13 1.34
CA ALA A 47 -10.18 -5.22 2.61
C ALA A 47 -9.40 -6.54 2.73
N ARG A 48 -10.01 -7.67 2.37
CA ARG A 48 -9.35 -8.99 2.34
C ARG A 48 -8.18 -9.01 1.38
N MET A 49 -8.37 -8.55 0.14
CA MET A 49 -7.28 -8.48 -0.85
C MET A 49 -6.09 -7.63 -0.37
N LEU A 50 -6.36 -6.47 0.26
CA LEU A 50 -5.30 -5.63 0.83
C LEU A 50 -4.59 -6.36 1.98
N GLN A 51 -5.34 -6.97 2.89
CA GLN A 51 -4.79 -7.70 4.03
C GLN A 51 -3.90 -8.87 3.58
N ASP A 52 -4.32 -9.64 2.57
CA ASP A 52 -3.54 -10.73 2.00
C ASP A 52 -2.26 -10.22 1.33
N GLN A 53 -2.33 -9.12 0.58
CA GLN A 53 -1.15 -8.48 -0.02
C GLN A 53 -0.17 -7.94 1.02
N PHE A 54 -0.68 -7.37 2.13
CA PHE A 54 0.16 -6.93 3.24
C PHE A 54 0.79 -8.11 3.98
N ALA A 55 0.04 -9.19 4.23
CA ALA A 55 0.54 -10.39 4.90
C ALA A 55 1.70 -11.03 4.11
N VAL A 56 1.55 -11.19 2.80
CA VAL A 56 2.62 -11.69 1.93
C VAL A 56 3.85 -10.77 1.96
N SER A 57 3.64 -9.46 1.87
CA SER A 57 4.73 -8.47 1.89
C SER A 57 5.51 -8.50 3.21
N VAL A 58 4.83 -8.61 4.35
CA VAL A 58 5.46 -8.67 5.68
C VAL A 58 6.24 -9.97 5.88
N ASN A 59 5.68 -11.11 5.46
CA ASN A 59 6.38 -12.39 5.51
C ASN A 59 7.69 -12.34 4.71
N HIS A 60 7.68 -11.68 3.55
CA HIS A 60 8.89 -11.50 2.74
C HIS A 60 9.93 -10.61 3.43
N VAL A 61 9.49 -9.49 4.02
CA VAL A 61 10.38 -8.61 4.79
C VAL A 61 10.97 -9.34 5.99
N HIS A 62 10.20 -10.19 6.66
CA HIS A 62 10.68 -11.03 7.74
C HIS A 62 11.76 -12.02 7.25
N ALA A 63 11.53 -12.68 6.11
CA ALA A 63 12.53 -13.55 5.49
C ALA A 63 13.82 -12.78 5.12
N LEU A 64 13.69 -11.54 4.64
CA LEU A 64 14.84 -10.67 4.36
C LEU A 64 15.60 -10.28 5.65
N ALA A 65 14.89 -10.03 6.75
CA ALA A 65 15.50 -9.76 8.05
C ALA A 65 16.32 -10.98 8.53
N ILE A 66 15.77 -12.19 8.41
CA ILE A 66 16.49 -13.43 8.70
C ILE A 66 17.73 -13.56 7.79
N LEU A 67 17.59 -13.29 6.49
CA LEU A 67 18.70 -13.32 5.54
C LEU A 67 19.84 -12.39 5.98
N VAL A 68 19.52 -11.14 6.34
CA VAL A 68 20.55 -10.21 6.83
C VAL A 68 21.19 -10.75 8.11
N VAL A 69 20.41 -11.27 9.07
CA VAL A 69 20.97 -11.85 10.30
C VAL A 69 21.95 -12.99 9.99
N THR A 70 21.56 -13.93 9.13
CA THR A 70 22.36 -15.10 8.80
C THR A 70 23.60 -14.75 7.96
N PHE A 71 23.46 -13.92 6.93
CA PHE A 71 24.56 -13.68 5.99
C PHE A 71 25.48 -12.51 6.39
N HIS A 72 25.00 -11.57 7.19
CA HIS A 72 25.81 -10.44 7.66
C HIS A 72 26.42 -10.70 9.04
N TYR A 73 25.68 -11.26 10.00
CA TYR A 73 26.18 -11.44 11.38
C TYR A 73 26.66 -12.85 11.70
N ASP A 74 26.02 -13.90 11.17
CA ASP A 74 26.38 -15.29 11.53
C ASP A 74 27.59 -15.80 10.70
N LYS A 75 27.71 -15.37 9.44
CA LYS A 75 28.86 -15.70 8.58
C LYS A 75 30.05 -14.77 8.84
N HIS A 76 31.21 -15.36 9.10
CA HIS A 76 32.49 -14.67 9.24
C HIS A 76 33.49 -15.23 8.19
N PRO A 77 33.87 -14.48 7.15
CA PRO A 77 33.52 -13.08 6.86
C PRO A 77 32.06 -12.90 6.42
N PRO A 78 31.50 -11.67 6.55
CA PRO A 78 30.15 -11.37 6.07
C PRO A 78 30.02 -11.73 4.59
N ALA A 79 29.05 -12.59 4.28
CA ALA A 79 28.78 -13.04 2.91
C ALA A 79 27.76 -12.15 2.19
N LEU A 80 27.31 -11.07 2.83
CA LEU A 80 26.38 -10.10 2.29
C LEU A 80 27.08 -8.76 2.07
N ASP A 81 27.18 -8.34 0.81
CA ASP A 81 27.57 -6.98 0.42
C ASP A 81 26.37 -6.23 -0.18
N GLN A 82 26.55 -4.93 -0.43
CA GLN A 82 25.50 -4.08 -1.00
C GLN A 82 25.05 -4.56 -2.38
N ASP A 83 25.96 -5.09 -3.20
CA ASP A 83 25.64 -5.60 -4.54
C ASP A 83 24.81 -6.89 -4.48
N THR A 84 25.18 -7.83 -3.60
CA THR A 84 24.43 -9.08 -3.37
C THR A 84 23.05 -8.78 -2.80
N PHE A 85 22.95 -7.87 -1.82
CA PHE A 85 21.67 -7.41 -1.30
C PHE A 85 20.83 -6.76 -2.40
N ALA A 86 21.38 -5.82 -3.17
CA ALA A 86 20.70 -5.13 -4.26
C ALA A 86 20.18 -6.11 -5.32
N VAL A 87 20.98 -7.09 -5.72
CA VAL A 87 20.60 -8.13 -6.70
C VAL A 87 19.50 -9.03 -6.16
N TYR A 88 19.66 -9.55 -4.93
CA TYR A 88 18.66 -10.44 -4.32
C TYR A 88 17.31 -9.72 -4.14
N VAL A 89 17.35 -8.50 -3.64
CA VAL A 89 16.17 -7.70 -3.38
C VAL A 89 15.49 -7.23 -4.67
N ALA A 90 16.25 -6.87 -5.70
CA ALA A 90 15.70 -6.53 -7.01
C ALA A 90 15.01 -7.75 -7.66
N ARG A 91 15.62 -8.95 -7.55
CA ARG A 91 15.05 -10.20 -8.06
C ARG A 91 13.76 -10.58 -7.33
N THR A 92 13.72 -10.44 -6.01
CA THR A 92 12.54 -10.74 -5.18
C THR A 92 11.54 -9.57 -5.07
N SER A 93 11.69 -8.51 -5.87
CA SER A 93 10.81 -7.33 -5.78
C SER A 93 9.34 -7.65 -6.12
N PHE A 94 9.09 -8.71 -6.88
CA PHE A 94 7.74 -9.18 -7.19
C PHE A 94 6.99 -9.72 -5.96
N GLU A 95 7.71 -10.19 -4.94
CA GLU A 95 7.13 -10.74 -3.69
C GLU A 95 6.60 -9.65 -2.76
N ARG A 96 6.89 -8.38 -3.08
CA ARG A 96 6.50 -7.21 -2.28
C ARG A 96 5.67 -6.24 -3.14
N PRO A 97 4.40 -6.56 -3.46
CA PRO A 97 3.58 -5.77 -4.38
C PRO A 97 3.33 -4.33 -3.89
N LEU A 98 3.29 -4.11 -2.58
CA LEU A 98 2.97 -2.81 -1.97
C LEU A 98 4.20 -2.00 -1.52
N LEU A 99 5.42 -2.53 -1.68
CA LEU A 99 6.65 -1.84 -1.25
C LEU A 99 7.43 -1.31 -2.45
N SER A 100 7.71 0.00 -2.44
CA SER A 100 8.50 0.67 -3.47
C SER A 100 9.98 0.26 -3.44
N GLY A 101 10.50 -0.01 -2.24
CA GLY A 101 11.85 -0.49 -2.00
C GLY A 101 11.99 -1.04 -0.58
N VAL A 102 13.11 -1.70 -0.32
CA VAL A 102 13.51 -2.13 1.02
C VAL A 102 14.96 -1.74 1.26
N ALA A 103 15.30 -1.49 2.52
CA ALA A 103 16.63 -1.11 2.94
C ALA A 103 16.88 -1.70 4.33
N TYR A 104 18.15 -1.96 4.64
CA TYR A 104 18.58 -2.40 5.96
C TYR A 104 19.37 -1.28 6.64
N ALA A 105 18.88 -0.89 7.81
CA ALA A 105 19.51 0.10 8.68
C ALA A 105 20.13 -0.61 9.89
N GLN A 106 21.42 -0.40 10.11
CA GLN A 106 22.13 -0.98 11.24
C GLN A 106 22.03 -0.03 12.44
N ARG A 107 21.76 -0.55 13.63
CA ARG A 107 21.82 0.25 14.85
C ARG A 107 23.26 0.53 15.23
N VAL A 108 23.63 1.80 15.37
CA VAL A 108 24.97 2.26 15.75
C VAL A 108 24.85 3.16 16.98
N VAL A 109 25.48 2.78 18.08
CA VAL A 109 25.50 3.59 19.31
C VAL A 109 26.48 4.75 19.12
N HIS A 110 26.29 5.87 19.83
CA HIS A 110 27.19 7.02 19.75
C HIS A 110 28.67 6.67 19.90
N ALA A 111 28.99 5.78 20.85
CA ALA A 111 30.35 5.32 21.12
C ALA A 111 31.01 4.62 19.91
N ASP A 112 30.20 3.98 19.06
CA ASP A 112 30.65 3.23 17.88
C ASP A 112 30.57 4.06 16.59
N ARG A 113 30.10 5.32 16.66
CA ARG A 113 29.92 6.16 15.47
C ARG A 113 31.21 6.31 14.68
N GLU A 114 32.30 6.67 15.35
CA GLU A 114 33.56 6.93 14.64
C GLU A 114 34.18 5.67 14.04
N SER A 115 34.11 4.54 14.75
CA SER A 115 34.60 3.25 14.24
C SER A 115 33.77 2.80 13.03
N PHE A 116 32.45 2.97 13.10
CA PHE A 116 31.52 2.68 12.02
C PHE A 116 31.77 3.56 10.79
N GLU A 117 31.83 4.89 10.95
CA GLU A 117 32.08 5.82 9.84
C GLU A 117 33.43 5.55 9.17
N ARG A 118 34.47 5.21 9.95
CA ARG A 118 35.78 4.80 9.44
C ARG A 118 35.72 3.48 8.65
N GLN A 119 34.95 2.50 9.12
CA GLN A 119 34.79 1.21 8.43
C GLN A 119 33.98 1.33 7.14
N GLN A 120 32.93 2.14 7.15
CA GLN A 120 32.02 2.33 6.02
C GLN A 120 32.57 3.30 4.94
N GLY A 121 33.48 4.20 5.33
CA GLY A 121 34.05 5.20 4.42
C GLY A 121 33.13 6.39 4.12
N TRP A 122 32.07 6.58 4.92
CA TRP A 122 31.14 7.71 4.81
C TRP A 122 30.59 8.12 6.18
N ILE A 123 30.10 9.36 6.27
CA ILE A 123 29.55 9.94 7.52
C ILE A 123 28.04 9.69 7.64
N ILE A 124 27.55 9.51 8.87
CA ILE A 124 26.11 9.36 9.13
C ILE A 124 25.41 10.68 8.83
N LYS A 125 24.40 10.64 7.96
CA LYS A 125 23.62 11.81 7.54
C LYS A 125 22.19 11.74 8.06
N THR A 126 21.59 12.91 8.27
CA THR A 126 20.16 13.08 8.50
C THR A 126 19.38 12.74 7.23
N MET A 127 18.05 12.56 7.34
CA MET A 127 17.18 12.40 6.18
C MET A 127 17.20 13.60 5.21
N LYS A 128 17.71 14.76 5.66
CA LYS A 128 17.93 15.97 4.84
C LYS A 128 19.31 16.01 4.18
N HIS A 129 20.09 14.92 4.26
CA HIS A 129 21.46 14.80 3.75
C HIS A 129 22.51 15.68 4.43
N GLU A 130 22.21 16.22 5.60
CA GLU A 130 23.16 16.96 6.45
C GLU A 130 23.90 16.00 7.39
N PRO A 131 25.12 16.29 7.86
CA PRO A 131 25.78 15.48 8.88
C PRO A 131 24.90 15.34 10.13
N SER A 132 24.73 14.12 10.65
CA SER A 132 23.88 13.91 11.81
C SER A 132 24.49 14.57 13.05
N PRO A 133 23.72 15.33 13.85
CA PRO A 133 24.17 15.81 15.15
C PRO A 133 24.46 14.63 16.09
N ALA A 134 25.08 14.91 17.24
CA ALA A 134 25.29 13.92 18.28
C ALA A 134 23.93 13.39 18.78
N GLN A 135 23.70 12.09 18.63
CA GLN A 135 22.56 11.34 19.15
C GLN A 135 23.06 10.11 19.90
N ASP A 136 22.23 9.59 20.81
CA ASP A 136 22.55 8.39 21.60
C ASP A 136 22.71 7.15 20.72
N GLU A 137 21.87 7.05 19.68
CA GLU A 137 21.91 6.00 18.67
C GLU A 137 21.56 6.55 17.28
N TYR A 138 22.05 5.84 16.26
CA TYR A 138 21.77 6.09 14.85
C TYR A 138 21.29 4.80 14.19
N ALA A 139 20.52 4.95 13.12
CA ALA A 139 20.11 3.85 12.25
C ALA A 139 20.50 4.12 10.79
N PRO A 140 21.80 4.25 10.47
CA PRO A 140 22.21 4.50 9.10
C PRO A 140 21.90 3.29 8.19
N VAL A 141 21.47 3.60 6.98
CA VAL A 141 21.17 2.59 5.95
C VAL A 141 22.49 2.08 5.36
N ILE A 142 22.81 0.80 5.61
CA ILE A 142 24.01 0.16 5.06
C ILE A 142 23.71 -0.61 3.77
N TYR A 143 22.48 -1.14 3.64
CA TYR A 143 22.05 -1.82 2.42
C TYR A 143 20.76 -1.23 1.87
N SER A 144 20.68 -1.06 0.56
CA SER A 144 19.51 -0.46 -0.09
C SER A 144 19.16 -1.12 -1.42
N GLN A 145 17.86 -1.22 -1.69
CA GLN A 145 17.38 -1.64 -3.00
C GLN A 145 17.63 -0.54 -4.04
N PRO A 146 18.17 -0.88 -5.24
CA PRO A 146 18.23 0.07 -6.32
C PRO A 146 16.83 0.48 -6.76
N PRO A 147 16.61 1.73 -7.19
CA PRO A 147 15.31 2.16 -7.68
C PRO A 147 14.85 1.23 -8.81
N ARG A 148 13.57 0.79 -8.75
CA ARG A 148 13.00 -0.04 -9.83
C ARG A 148 13.16 0.71 -11.14
N ARG A 149 13.91 0.14 -12.10
CA ARG A 149 13.96 0.71 -13.45
C ARG A 149 12.52 0.74 -13.99
N PRO A 150 12.05 1.89 -14.50
CA PRO A 150 10.75 1.93 -15.17
C PRO A 150 10.76 0.91 -16.31
N SER A 151 9.71 0.09 -16.38
CA SER A 151 9.51 -0.79 -17.53
C SER A 151 9.55 0.04 -18.82
N PRO A 152 10.14 -0.45 -19.92
CA PRO A 152 10.26 0.33 -21.17
C PRO A 152 8.91 0.83 -21.72
N THR A 153 7.80 0.21 -21.32
CA THR A 153 6.43 0.64 -21.63
C THR A 153 5.98 1.91 -20.89
N SER A 154 6.50 2.19 -19.70
CA SER A 154 6.15 3.41 -18.94
C SER A 154 6.85 4.67 -19.45
N ARG A 155 8.00 4.53 -20.13
CA ARG A 155 8.75 5.67 -20.70
C ARG A 155 8.07 6.25 -21.95
N LYS A 156 7.32 5.44 -22.70
CA LYS A 156 6.62 5.89 -23.91
C LYS A 156 5.43 6.82 -23.62
N ARG A 157 4.76 6.67 -22.46
CA ARG A 157 3.62 7.53 -22.08
C ARG A 157 3.98 8.90 -21.48
N ARG A 158 5.26 9.17 -21.19
CA ARG A 158 5.67 10.44 -20.54
C ARG A 158 6.38 11.41 -21.49
N GLY A 159 6.40 11.12 -22.80
CA GLY A 159 7.06 11.95 -23.83
C GLY A 159 6.17 12.31 -25.03
N GLU A 160 4.86 12.05 -24.95
CA GLU A 160 3.86 12.47 -25.94
C GLU A 160 2.79 13.32 -25.23
N SER A 161 3.14 14.57 -24.90
CA SER A 161 2.23 15.72 -24.72
C SER A 161 3.05 16.98 -24.54
#